data_AF-A0A7X7YWP8-F1
#
_entry.id   AF-A0A7X7YWP8-F1
#
_cell.length_a   1.000
_cell.length_b   1.000
_cell.length_c   1.000
_cell.angle_alpha   90.00
_cell.angle_beta   90.00
_cell.angle_gamma   90.00
#
_symmetry.space_group_name_H-M   'P 1'
#
loop_
_entity.id
_entity.type
_entity.pdbx_description
1 polymer ?
#
loop_
_entity_poly.entity_id
_entity_poly.type
_entity_poly.pdbx_seq_one_letter_code
_entity_poly.pdbx_strand_id
1 'polypeptide(L)'
;MLDASGNPVYDADGKRVPVDYANRIYSAADEVQAYHKNINYGQPRSTQMTGMQIADYDTSSYKAAISTTVRSGTASVIEDGVLGTTGVSTVTEYFPHAPLDSGGYTTRSGNSLPLKRYIYQDKTIRNVVVKTGTNALFKNCTFEGVLYVDTAYSGPSVSLPSSYTSSAISTFLSTTKNYNNIRFENCTFNGVIVTNTPQALNSNWWMANNLYFTGEATFENRSSIQEATILAPHFNVNLGNTNPNASENNVLTGAIVGGIVDVRGNAQIYGTIISMADTSAYSSGYVTNIGVTLEDGGSETTEAGDVGVISITPDEDTMLPSGIKSPIIIKPDPKTYSETI
;
A
#
# COMPACT_ATOMS: atom_id res chain seq x y z
N MET A 1 12.12 -25.92 16.31
CA MET A 1 11.98 -25.70 17.77
C MET A 1 13.28 -26.06 18.47
N LEU A 2 13.63 -25.35 19.54
CA LEU A 2 14.62 -25.79 20.52
C LEU A 2 13.87 -26.28 21.78
N ASP A 3 14.38 -27.30 22.46
CA ASP A 3 13.84 -27.71 23.77
C ASP A 3 14.21 -26.70 24.87
N ALA A 4 13.74 -26.94 26.10
CA ALA A 4 14.03 -26.09 27.26
C ALA A 4 15.54 -26.01 27.61
N SER A 5 16.38 -26.80 26.96
CA SER A 5 17.85 -26.78 27.09
C SER A 5 18.55 -26.21 25.85
N GLY A 6 17.80 -25.71 24.86
CA GLY A 6 18.34 -25.08 23.66
C GLY A 6 18.72 -26.04 22.53
N ASN A 7 18.27 -27.31 22.55
CA ASN A 7 18.62 -28.29 21.51
C ASN A 7 17.54 -28.44 20.43
N PRO A 8 17.89 -28.71 19.16
CA PRO A 8 16.91 -28.92 18.09
C PRO A 8 15.97 -30.10 18.38
N VAL A 9 14.68 -29.90 18.14
CA VAL A 9 13.64 -30.93 18.31
C VAL A 9 13.34 -31.64 16.99
N TYR A 10 13.20 -32.97 17.05
CA TYR A 10 12.95 -33.88 15.93
C TYR A 10 11.65 -34.66 16.15
N ASP A 11 11.01 -35.13 15.09
CA ASP A 11 9.86 -36.03 15.19
C ASP A 11 10.28 -37.47 15.57
N ALA A 12 9.29 -38.34 15.74
CA ALA A 12 9.47 -39.74 16.11
C ALA A 12 10.29 -40.54 15.08
N ASP A 13 10.43 -40.04 13.84
CA ASP A 13 11.21 -40.65 12.77
C ASP A 13 12.60 -39.99 12.62
N GLY A 14 12.98 -39.11 13.55
CA GLY A 14 14.28 -38.44 13.57
C GLY A 14 14.45 -37.35 12.52
N LYS A 15 13.35 -36.88 11.90
CA LYS A 15 13.38 -35.79 10.93
C LYS A 15 13.14 -34.45 11.62
N ARG A 16 13.76 -33.42 11.06
CA ARG A 16 13.59 -32.04 11.53
C ARG A 16 12.20 -31.56 11.10
N VAL A 17 11.36 -31.20 12.06
CA VAL A 17 9.95 -30.84 11.82
C VAL A 17 9.83 -29.45 11.19
N PRO A 18 9.28 -29.29 9.96
CA PRO A 18 8.99 -27.99 9.37
C PRO A 18 7.55 -27.55 9.69
N VAL A 19 7.47 -26.41 10.39
CA VAL A 19 6.40 -25.41 10.51
C VAL A 19 5.02 -25.74 9.90
N ASP A 20 4.03 -26.02 10.77
CA ASP A 20 2.60 -25.90 10.47
C ASP A 20 2.01 -24.82 11.40
N TYR A 21 1.44 -23.77 10.80
CA TYR A 21 0.98 -22.54 11.46
C TYR A 21 -0.37 -22.71 12.19
N ALA A 22 -1.13 -23.76 11.90
CA ALA A 22 -2.51 -23.90 12.37
C ALA A 22 -2.64 -24.27 13.87
N ASN A 23 -1.57 -24.71 14.52
CA ASN A 23 -1.60 -25.25 15.90
C ASN A 23 -0.74 -24.47 16.91
N ARG A 24 -0.52 -23.17 16.67
CA ARG A 24 0.20 -22.31 17.62
C ARG A 24 -0.64 -22.07 18.88
N ILE A 25 -0.19 -22.57 20.03
CA ILE A 25 -0.76 -22.24 21.34
C ILE A 25 -0.01 -21.03 21.88
N TYR A 26 -0.72 -19.92 22.07
CA TYR A 26 -0.20 -18.69 22.66
C TYR A 26 -0.09 -18.85 24.18
N SER A 27 1.06 -18.50 24.73
CA SER A 27 1.30 -18.35 26.17
C SER A 27 1.42 -16.87 26.54
N ALA A 28 1.46 -16.54 27.83
CA ALA A 28 1.75 -15.17 28.28
C ALA A 28 3.16 -14.67 27.87
N ALA A 29 4.03 -15.54 27.34
CA ALA A 29 5.31 -15.16 26.72
C ALA A 29 5.18 -14.83 25.22
N ASP A 30 4.02 -15.12 24.62
CA ASP A 30 3.65 -14.78 23.24
C ASP A 30 2.78 -13.51 23.16
N GLU A 31 2.37 -12.94 24.30
CA GLU A 31 1.94 -11.54 24.44
C GLU A 31 3.19 -10.65 24.35
N VAL A 32 3.10 -9.45 23.75
CA VAL A 32 4.29 -8.60 23.63
C VAL A 32 4.73 -8.08 25.00
N GLN A 33 5.77 -8.73 25.53
CA GLN A 33 6.45 -8.42 26.79
C GLN A 33 7.41 -7.19 26.66
N ALA A 34 7.11 -6.20 25.81
CA ALA A 34 8.06 -5.26 25.20
C ALA A 34 9.06 -4.55 26.14
N TYR A 35 10.14 -5.25 26.47
CA TYR A 35 11.45 -4.69 26.75
C TYR A 35 12.50 -5.49 25.98
N HIS A 36 13.09 -4.87 24.96
CA HIS A 36 14.25 -5.39 24.27
C HIS A 36 15.47 -4.57 24.68
N LYS A 37 16.45 -5.22 25.31
CA LYS A 37 17.61 -4.58 25.96
C LYS A 37 18.47 -3.68 25.07
N ASN A 38 18.34 -3.76 23.74
CA ASN A 38 19.08 -2.95 22.78
C ASN A 38 18.25 -1.81 22.17
N ILE A 39 17.01 -1.61 22.64
CA ILE A 39 16.16 -0.51 22.21
C ILE A 39 16.38 0.69 23.14
N ASN A 40 16.67 1.85 22.57
CA ASN A 40 16.85 3.09 23.33
C ASN A 40 15.50 3.76 23.58
N TYR A 41 14.89 3.45 24.73
CA TYR A 41 13.58 3.93 25.13
C TYR A 41 13.52 5.39 25.65
N GLY A 42 14.68 6.05 25.82
CA GLY A 42 14.79 7.40 26.37
C GLY A 42 14.79 8.52 25.34
N GLN A 43 14.32 8.27 24.11
CA GLN A 43 14.42 9.24 23.02
C GLN A 43 13.32 10.31 23.11
N PRO A 44 13.68 11.60 22.94
CA PRO A 44 12.69 12.66 22.91
C PRO A 44 11.84 12.56 21.63
N ARG A 45 10.52 12.74 21.79
CA ARG A 45 9.59 12.88 20.67
C ARG A 45 10.05 14.03 19.79
N SER A 46 10.35 13.75 18.52
CA SER A 46 10.69 14.76 17.53
C SER A 46 9.56 14.89 16.53
N THR A 47 9.08 16.12 16.30
CA THR A 47 8.19 16.45 15.18
C THR A 47 8.94 16.57 13.85
N GLN A 48 10.27 16.42 13.88
CA GLN A 48 11.16 16.58 12.74
C GLN A 48 12.12 15.38 12.72
N MET A 49 11.87 14.42 11.85
CA MET A 49 12.86 13.38 11.54
C MET A 49 13.62 13.82 10.28
N THR A 50 14.92 14.08 10.45
CA THR A 50 15.81 14.40 9.32
C THR A 50 15.79 13.26 8.32
N GLY A 51 15.62 13.59 7.04
CA GLY A 51 15.52 12.66 5.91
C GLY A 51 14.21 11.90 5.78
N MET A 52 13.19 12.34 6.50
CA MET A 52 11.82 11.83 6.37
C MET A 52 10.83 12.96 6.07
N GLN A 53 11.33 14.15 5.70
CA GLN A 53 10.47 15.20 5.16
C GLN A 53 10.11 14.87 3.71
N ILE A 54 8.97 15.32 3.23
CA ILE A 54 8.57 15.08 1.83
C ILE A 54 9.59 15.60 0.80
N ALA A 55 10.30 16.68 1.13
CA ALA A 55 11.35 17.25 0.30
C ALA A 55 12.60 16.36 0.21
N ASP A 56 12.77 15.41 1.14
CA ASP A 56 13.85 14.44 1.14
C ASP A 56 13.61 13.31 0.12
N TYR A 57 12.41 13.22 -0.47
CA TYR A 57 12.06 12.22 -1.46
C TYR A 57 12.10 12.77 -2.89
N ASP A 58 12.82 12.05 -3.76
CA ASP A 58 12.80 12.30 -5.20
C ASP A 58 12.85 10.99 -5.98
N THR A 59 11.79 10.74 -6.72
CA THR A 59 11.64 9.54 -7.55
C THR A 59 11.76 9.84 -9.05
N SER A 60 12.15 11.06 -9.43
CA SER A 60 12.19 11.50 -10.83
C SER A 60 13.15 10.69 -11.69
N SER A 61 14.22 10.14 -11.12
CA SER A 61 15.17 9.28 -11.83
C SER A 61 14.51 7.99 -12.36
N TYR A 62 13.62 7.37 -11.58
CA TYR A 62 12.86 6.18 -12.01
C TYR A 62 11.95 6.50 -13.20
N LYS A 63 11.31 7.67 -13.18
CA LYS A 63 10.49 8.15 -14.30
C LYS A 63 11.34 8.42 -15.54
N ALA A 64 12.48 9.09 -15.37
CA ALA A 64 13.36 9.49 -16.47
C ALA A 64 14.03 8.28 -17.16
N ALA A 65 14.17 7.16 -16.44
CA ALA A 65 14.67 5.91 -17.01
C ALA A 65 13.64 5.22 -17.94
N ILE A 66 12.37 5.59 -17.89
CA ILE A 66 11.30 5.02 -18.73
C ILE A 66 11.07 5.92 -19.95
N SER A 67 10.95 5.31 -21.12
CA SER A 67 10.62 6.00 -22.38
C SER A 67 9.32 6.81 -22.28
N THR A 68 9.28 7.96 -22.96
CA THR A 68 8.08 8.80 -23.03
C THR A 68 7.10 8.37 -24.13
N THR A 69 7.41 7.31 -24.88
CA THR A 69 6.55 6.80 -25.95
C THR A 69 5.25 6.23 -25.39
N VAL A 70 4.11 6.70 -25.89
CA VAL A 70 2.80 6.16 -25.51
C VAL A 70 2.63 4.77 -26.11
N ARG A 71 2.33 3.78 -25.27
CA ARG A 71 2.10 2.38 -25.66
C ARG A 71 0.60 2.10 -25.70
N SER A 72 0.17 1.19 -26.58
CA SER A 72 -1.24 0.83 -26.67
C SER A 72 -1.71 0.15 -25.39
N GLY A 73 -2.72 0.69 -24.72
CA GLY A 73 -3.33 0.07 -23.55
C GLY A 73 -4.07 -1.23 -23.84
N THR A 74 -4.41 -1.49 -25.10
CA THR A 74 -5.10 -2.72 -25.53
C THR A 74 -4.15 -3.88 -25.77
N ALA A 75 -2.83 -3.65 -25.82
CA ALA A 75 -1.85 -4.72 -26.00
C ALA A 75 -1.85 -5.69 -24.80
N SER A 76 -1.49 -6.95 -25.04
CA SER A 76 -1.27 -7.96 -23.99
C SER A 76 0.03 -7.71 -23.21
N VAL A 77 1.04 -7.19 -23.89
CA VAL A 77 2.30 -6.72 -23.29
C VAL A 77 2.42 -5.22 -23.50
N ILE A 78 2.56 -4.46 -22.41
CA ILE A 78 2.77 -3.01 -22.42
C ILE A 78 4.12 -2.76 -21.76
N GLU A 79 5.08 -2.30 -22.54
CA GLU A 79 6.45 -2.14 -22.04
C GLU A 79 7.14 -0.87 -22.51
N ASP A 80 8.09 -0.41 -21.69
CA ASP A 80 9.04 0.67 -21.95
C ASP A 80 8.36 1.91 -22.52
N GLY A 81 7.48 2.52 -21.72
CA GLY A 81 6.70 3.65 -22.18
C GLY A 81 5.66 4.19 -21.23
N VAL A 82 4.81 5.07 -21.76
CA VAL A 82 3.66 5.63 -21.06
C VAL A 82 2.42 4.81 -21.37
N LEU A 83 1.65 4.45 -20.35
CA LEU A 83 0.41 3.69 -20.47
C LEU A 83 -0.64 4.48 -21.26
N GLY A 84 -1.00 4.00 -22.45
CA GLY A 84 -2.02 4.64 -23.29
C GLY A 84 -3.44 4.21 -22.91
N THR A 85 -4.38 5.14 -23.01
CA THR A 85 -5.80 4.93 -22.66
C THR A 85 -6.72 4.72 -23.86
N THR A 86 -6.20 4.88 -25.07
CA THR A 86 -7.00 4.76 -26.30
C THR A 86 -7.49 3.33 -26.49
N GLY A 87 -8.80 3.17 -26.71
CA GLY A 87 -9.42 1.85 -26.90
C GLY A 87 -9.54 1.01 -25.63
N VAL A 88 -9.12 1.53 -24.47
CA VAL A 88 -9.24 0.85 -23.18
C VAL A 88 -10.64 1.10 -22.62
N SER A 89 -11.31 0.03 -22.19
CA SER A 89 -12.63 0.12 -21.57
C SER A 89 -12.57 0.83 -20.22
N THR A 90 -13.69 1.39 -19.78
CA THR A 90 -13.75 2.10 -18.50
C THR A 90 -14.93 1.70 -17.65
N VAL A 91 -14.75 1.75 -16.33
CA VAL A 91 -15.81 1.58 -15.33
C VAL A 91 -15.84 2.78 -14.39
N THR A 92 -17.02 3.07 -13.83
CA THR A 92 -17.13 4.01 -12.71
C THR A 92 -17.04 3.22 -11.42
N GLU A 93 -16.04 3.53 -10.59
CA GLU A 93 -15.92 3.03 -9.23
C GLU A 93 -15.93 4.19 -8.24
N TYR A 94 -16.08 3.87 -6.95
CA TYR A 94 -16.04 4.82 -5.86
C TYR A 94 -14.93 4.47 -4.88
N PHE A 95 -14.32 5.48 -4.28
CA PHE A 95 -13.40 5.28 -3.16
C PHE A 95 -13.59 6.37 -2.09
N PRO A 96 -13.78 6.00 -0.81
CA PRO A 96 -14.13 4.65 -0.34
C PRO A 96 -15.42 4.15 -0.99
N HIS A 97 -15.65 2.85 -1.05
CA HIS A 97 -16.87 2.27 -1.62
C HIS A 97 -17.78 1.69 -0.53
N ALA A 98 -19.00 1.31 -0.92
CA ALA A 98 -19.89 0.54 -0.05
C ALA A 98 -19.32 -0.87 0.22
N PRO A 99 -19.78 -1.54 1.30
CA PRO A 99 -19.55 -2.98 1.51
C PRO A 99 -19.79 -3.81 0.25
N LEU A 100 -19.06 -4.93 0.09
CA LEU A 100 -19.19 -5.78 -1.11
C LEU A 100 -20.60 -6.37 -1.27
N ASP A 101 -21.24 -6.75 -0.16
CA ASP A 101 -22.62 -7.24 -0.12
C ASP A 101 -23.66 -6.17 -0.49
N SER A 102 -23.24 -4.91 -0.47
CA SER A 102 -24.04 -3.71 -0.73
C SER A 102 -23.68 -3.04 -2.06
N GLY A 103 -23.09 -3.79 -2.99
CA GLY A 103 -22.76 -3.35 -4.35
C GLY A 103 -21.31 -2.91 -4.55
N GLY A 104 -20.48 -2.98 -3.51
CA GLY A 104 -19.03 -2.88 -3.57
C GLY A 104 -18.52 -1.64 -4.30
N TYR A 105 -17.47 -1.81 -5.10
CA TYR A 105 -16.76 -0.73 -5.82
C TYR A 105 -17.66 0.14 -6.70
N THR A 106 -18.79 -0.39 -7.18
CA THR A 106 -19.74 0.35 -8.04
C THR A 106 -20.76 1.17 -7.26
N THR A 107 -20.75 1.06 -5.93
CA THR A 107 -21.66 1.75 -5.03
C THR A 107 -20.88 2.64 -4.07
N ARG A 108 -21.34 3.87 -3.88
CA ARG A 108 -20.68 4.84 -3.00
C ARG A 108 -20.91 4.52 -1.52
N SER A 109 -19.97 4.90 -0.68
CA SER A 109 -20.13 5.01 0.77
C SER A 109 -19.92 6.47 1.19
N GLY A 110 -20.98 7.11 1.69
CA GLY A 110 -20.93 8.51 2.12
C GLY A 110 -20.41 9.46 1.03
N ASN A 111 -19.36 10.22 1.36
CA ASN A 111 -18.71 11.21 0.50
C ASN A 111 -17.57 10.60 -0.34
N SER A 112 -17.84 9.50 -1.03
CA SER A 112 -16.87 8.86 -1.91
C SER A 112 -16.42 9.75 -3.06
N LEU A 113 -15.17 9.58 -3.47
CA LEU A 113 -14.65 10.06 -4.74
C LEU A 113 -15.10 9.13 -5.88
N PRO A 114 -15.87 9.62 -6.88
CA PRO A 114 -16.13 8.86 -8.10
C PRO A 114 -14.87 8.79 -8.97
N LEU A 115 -14.61 7.64 -9.57
CA LEU A 115 -13.41 7.37 -10.35
C LEU A 115 -13.80 6.77 -11.69
N LYS A 116 -13.35 7.38 -12.79
CA LYS A 116 -13.37 6.77 -14.11
C LYS A 116 -12.11 5.94 -14.23
N ARG A 117 -12.24 4.62 -14.06
CA ARG A 117 -11.10 3.70 -14.15
C ARG A 117 -10.94 3.17 -15.55
N TYR A 118 -9.72 3.21 -16.07
CA TYR A 118 -9.34 2.49 -17.29
C TYR A 118 -8.93 1.07 -16.94
N ILE A 119 -9.55 0.09 -17.59
CA ILE A 119 -9.45 -1.33 -17.22
C ILE A 119 -8.35 -2.00 -18.03
N TYR A 120 -7.33 -2.48 -17.33
CA TYR A 120 -6.23 -3.25 -17.86
C TYR A 120 -6.33 -4.65 -17.27
N GLN A 121 -6.78 -5.61 -18.07
CA GLN A 121 -6.99 -6.99 -17.62
C GLN A 121 -6.09 -7.95 -18.41
N ASP A 122 -5.53 -8.94 -17.72
CA ASP A 122 -4.73 -10.05 -18.29
C ASP A 122 -3.51 -9.54 -19.07
N LYS A 123 -2.74 -8.62 -18.46
CA LYS A 123 -1.59 -7.95 -19.12
C LYS A 123 -0.28 -8.19 -18.39
N THR A 124 0.80 -8.20 -19.17
CA THR A 124 2.15 -8.01 -18.66
C THR A 124 2.54 -6.53 -18.86
N ILE A 125 2.99 -5.88 -17.80
CA ILE A 125 3.31 -4.46 -17.76
C ILE A 125 4.75 -4.30 -17.28
N ARG A 126 5.64 -3.77 -18.13
CA ARG A 126 7.08 -3.71 -17.85
C ARG A 126 7.65 -2.31 -18.04
N ASN A 127 8.24 -1.71 -17.00
CA ASN A 127 8.83 -0.36 -17.08
C ASN A 127 7.86 0.66 -17.69
N VAL A 128 6.74 0.89 -17.00
CA VAL A 128 5.64 1.71 -17.52
C VAL A 128 5.34 2.89 -16.61
N VAL A 129 5.12 4.05 -17.22
CA VAL A 129 4.58 5.25 -16.56
C VAL A 129 3.06 5.27 -16.69
N VAL A 130 2.35 5.26 -15.57
CA VAL A 130 0.92 5.59 -15.49
C VAL A 130 0.80 7.10 -15.36
N LYS A 131 0.30 7.76 -16.42
CA LYS A 131 0.13 9.21 -16.43
C LYS A 131 -0.91 9.65 -15.39
N THR A 132 -0.73 10.86 -14.88
CA THR A 132 -1.71 11.53 -14.01
C THR A 132 -3.13 11.49 -14.60
N GLY A 133 -4.12 11.20 -13.76
CA GLY A 133 -5.54 11.15 -14.12
C GLY A 133 -6.00 9.85 -14.78
N THR A 134 -5.12 8.85 -14.92
CA THR A 134 -5.47 7.54 -15.49
C THR A 134 -6.36 6.74 -14.55
N ASN A 135 -6.20 6.85 -13.22
CA ASN A 135 -7.00 6.13 -12.22
C ASN A 135 -7.20 4.64 -12.57
N ALA A 136 -6.13 3.95 -12.96
CA ALA A 136 -6.20 2.62 -13.56
C ALA A 136 -6.88 1.59 -12.64
N LEU A 137 -7.53 0.62 -13.28
CA LEU A 137 -7.90 -0.66 -12.69
C LEU A 137 -7.07 -1.74 -13.38
N PHE A 138 -6.14 -2.34 -12.65
CA PHE A 138 -5.38 -3.50 -13.11
C PHE A 138 -6.00 -4.77 -12.54
N LYS A 139 -6.30 -5.73 -13.41
CA LYS A 139 -6.91 -7.01 -13.04
C LYS A 139 -6.08 -8.15 -13.60
N ASN A 140 -5.66 -9.09 -12.77
CA ASN A 140 -4.87 -10.24 -13.22
C ASN A 140 -3.66 -9.82 -14.09
N CYS A 141 -2.94 -8.79 -13.64
CA CYS A 141 -1.80 -8.25 -14.36
C CYS A 141 -0.48 -8.65 -13.67
N THR A 142 0.55 -8.84 -14.48
CA THR A 142 1.92 -9.07 -14.00
C THR A 142 2.76 -7.84 -14.28
N PHE A 143 3.38 -7.29 -13.25
CA PHE A 143 4.28 -6.14 -13.33
C PHE A 143 5.73 -6.59 -13.26
N GLU A 144 6.57 -6.03 -14.12
CA GLU A 144 8.00 -6.32 -14.17
C GLU A 144 8.81 -5.01 -14.21
N GLY A 145 9.91 -4.95 -13.46
CA GLY A 145 10.72 -3.73 -13.38
C GLY A 145 10.01 -2.60 -12.63
N VAL A 146 9.89 -1.41 -13.24
CA VAL A 146 9.31 -0.23 -12.57
C VAL A 146 7.90 0.07 -13.08
N LEU A 147 6.92 0.11 -12.17
CA LEU A 147 5.64 0.79 -12.42
C LEU A 147 5.70 2.18 -11.81
N TYR A 148 5.84 3.22 -12.64
CA TYR A 148 5.87 4.60 -12.17
C TYR A 148 4.48 5.25 -12.23
N VAL A 149 3.94 5.67 -11.09
CA VAL A 149 2.63 6.32 -11.00
C VAL A 149 2.79 7.82 -10.85
N ASP A 150 2.40 8.56 -11.88
CA ASP A 150 2.56 10.01 -11.92
C ASP A 150 1.40 10.74 -11.22
N THR A 151 1.68 11.89 -10.62
CA THR A 151 0.67 12.79 -10.02
C THR A 151 1.16 14.23 -10.05
N ALA A 152 0.30 15.20 -9.73
CA ALA A 152 0.71 16.58 -9.58
C ALA A 152 1.67 16.74 -8.39
N TYR A 153 2.82 17.34 -8.66
CA TYR A 153 3.85 17.62 -7.63
C TYR A 153 3.35 18.55 -6.53
N SER A 154 2.46 19.49 -6.85
CA SER A 154 1.84 20.39 -5.87
C SER A 154 0.79 19.72 -4.98
N GLY A 155 0.57 18.41 -5.12
CA GLY A 155 -0.50 17.68 -4.44
C GLY A 155 -1.81 17.60 -5.25
N PRO A 156 -2.69 16.65 -4.89
CA PRO A 156 -3.96 16.45 -5.59
C PRO A 156 -4.93 17.59 -5.26
N SER A 157 -5.77 17.95 -6.24
CA SER A 157 -6.89 18.89 -6.08
C SER A 157 -8.20 18.12 -6.20
N VAL A 158 -8.91 18.01 -5.09
CA VAL A 158 -10.01 17.05 -4.95
C VAL A 158 -11.27 17.74 -4.43
N SER A 159 -11.97 18.42 -5.34
CA SER A 159 -13.29 18.96 -5.07
C SER A 159 -14.35 17.91 -5.37
N LEU A 160 -14.88 17.26 -4.33
CA LEU A 160 -15.93 16.25 -4.51
C LEU A 160 -17.15 16.83 -5.26
N PRO A 161 -17.92 15.99 -5.97
CA PRO A 161 -19.14 16.44 -6.65
C PRO A 161 -20.08 17.17 -5.68
N SER A 162 -20.69 18.27 -6.13
CA SER A 162 -21.67 19.03 -5.33
C SER A 162 -22.97 18.25 -5.07
N SER A 163 -23.22 17.20 -5.84
CA SER A 163 -24.29 16.22 -5.64
C SER A 163 -23.90 14.88 -6.29
N TYR A 164 -24.56 13.79 -5.89
CA TYR A 164 -24.36 12.46 -6.46
C TYR A 164 -25.46 12.07 -7.47
N THR A 165 -26.00 13.06 -8.19
CA THR A 165 -26.88 12.80 -9.33
C THR A 165 -26.06 12.27 -10.51
N SER A 166 -26.65 11.43 -11.38
CA SER A 166 -25.95 10.86 -12.53
C SER A 166 -25.30 11.93 -13.42
N SER A 167 -25.98 13.07 -13.61
CA SER A 167 -25.46 14.19 -14.41
C SER A 167 -24.26 14.89 -13.76
N ALA A 168 -24.30 15.09 -12.43
CA ALA A 168 -23.19 15.69 -11.69
C ALA A 168 -21.96 14.75 -11.67
N ILE A 169 -22.18 13.45 -11.49
CA ILE A 169 -21.11 12.45 -11.55
C ILE A 169 -20.52 12.37 -12.96
N SER A 170 -21.35 12.33 -14.02
CA SER A 170 -20.87 12.34 -15.40
C SER A 170 -20.01 13.58 -15.71
N THR A 171 -20.46 14.76 -15.27
CA THR A 171 -19.70 16.01 -15.39
C THR A 171 -18.39 15.91 -14.63
N PHE A 172 -18.43 15.47 -13.37
CA PHE A 172 -17.23 15.29 -12.56
C PHE A 172 -16.23 14.36 -13.24
N LEU A 173 -16.65 13.18 -13.71
CA LEU A 173 -15.78 12.19 -14.36
C LEU A 173 -15.20 12.66 -15.70
N SER A 174 -15.81 13.66 -16.34
CA SER A 174 -15.32 14.23 -17.60
C SER A 174 -14.15 15.23 -17.42
N THR A 175 -13.93 15.76 -16.21
CA THR A 175 -12.85 16.72 -15.97
C THR A 175 -11.50 16.03 -15.84
N THR A 176 -10.44 16.71 -16.24
CA THR A 176 -9.07 16.24 -16.04
C THR A 176 -8.75 16.13 -14.56
N LYS A 177 -8.16 15.01 -14.14
CA LYS A 177 -7.70 14.79 -12.77
C LYS A 177 -6.19 14.96 -12.70
N ASN A 178 -5.73 15.56 -11.60
CA ASN A 178 -4.32 15.80 -11.34
C ASN A 178 -3.72 14.76 -10.36
N TYR A 179 -4.42 13.64 -10.19
CA TYR A 179 -4.11 12.58 -9.23
C TYR A 179 -4.28 11.19 -9.85
N ASN A 180 -3.88 10.15 -9.13
CA ASN A 180 -4.12 8.76 -9.49
C ASN A 180 -4.56 7.95 -8.29
N ASN A 181 -5.82 7.49 -8.33
CA ASN A 181 -6.30 6.42 -7.47
C ASN A 181 -6.28 5.14 -8.32
N ILE A 182 -5.38 4.21 -8.01
CA ILE A 182 -5.18 2.97 -8.77
C ILE A 182 -5.64 1.79 -7.93
N ARG A 183 -6.40 0.88 -8.54
CA ARG A 183 -6.78 -0.39 -7.94
C ARG A 183 -6.07 -1.53 -8.67
N PHE A 184 -5.44 -2.41 -7.89
CA PHE A 184 -4.83 -3.64 -8.34
C PHE A 184 -5.66 -4.81 -7.81
N GLU A 185 -6.12 -5.68 -8.69
CA GLU A 185 -6.96 -6.83 -8.39
C GLU A 185 -6.26 -8.08 -8.88
N ASN A 186 -5.93 -9.00 -7.97
CA ASN A 186 -5.27 -10.27 -8.31
C ASN A 186 -3.97 -10.07 -9.12
N CYS A 187 -3.08 -9.17 -8.69
CA CYS A 187 -1.90 -8.78 -9.46
C CYS A 187 -0.60 -9.36 -8.88
N THR A 188 0.35 -9.67 -9.76
CA THR A 188 1.69 -10.12 -9.38
C THR A 188 2.72 -9.03 -9.67
N PHE A 189 3.58 -8.73 -8.72
CA PHE A 189 4.61 -7.69 -8.82
C PHE A 189 5.99 -8.32 -8.76
N ASN A 190 6.63 -8.46 -9.93
CA ASN A 190 8.01 -8.88 -10.09
C ASN A 190 8.98 -7.68 -10.12
N GLY A 191 8.61 -6.58 -9.46
CA GLY A 191 9.29 -5.31 -9.52
C GLY A 191 8.78 -4.32 -8.48
N VAL A 192 9.09 -3.04 -8.70
CA VAL A 192 8.80 -1.96 -7.74
C VAL A 192 7.70 -1.02 -8.26
N ILE A 193 6.79 -0.64 -7.37
CA ILE A 193 5.86 0.47 -7.61
C ILE A 193 6.51 1.74 -7.09
N VAL A 194 6.65 2.75 -7.94
CA VAL A 194 7.22 4.05 -7.58
C VAL A 194 6.22 5.13 -7.92
N THR A 195 5.97 6.09 -7.04
CA THR A 195 5.09 7.23 -7.35
C THR A 195 5.89 8.51 -7.48
N ASN A 196 5.32 9.52 -8.13
CA ASN A 196 5.79 10.89 -7.93
C ASN A 196 5.63 11.33 -6.45
N THR A 197 6.30 12.42 -6.05
CA THR A 197 6.40 12.91 -4.67
C THR A 197 5.56 14.18 -4.45
N PRO A 198 4.22 14.07 -4.29
CA PRO A 198 3.36 15.25 -4.07
C PRO A 198 3.72 15.96 -2.75
N GLN A 199 4.01 17.26 -2.85
CA GLN A 199 4.51 18.07 -1.73
C GLN A 199 3.42 18.54 -0.76
N ALA A 200 2.14 18.47 -1.14
CA ALA A 200 1.03 18.91 -0.30
C ALA A 200 -0.05 17.83 -0.15
N LEU A 201 -0.55 17.68 1.07
CA LEU A 201 -1.64 16.79 1.46
C LEU A 201 -2.93 17.62 1.67
N ASN A 202 -3.59 18.00 0.58
CA ASN A 202 -4.81 18.82 0.62
C ASN A 202 -6.03 18.01 1.09
N SER A 203 -7.18 18.67 1.34
CA SER A 203 -8.43 17.95 1.64
C SER A 203 -8.72 16.84 0.63
N ASN A 204 -9.11 15.66 1.12
CA ASN A 204 -9.40 14.45 0.33
C ASN A 204 -8.21 13.86 -0.45
N TRP A 205 -6.97 14.27 -0.16
CA TRP A 205 -5.77 13.75 -0.86
C TRP A 205 -5.67 12.23 -0.82
N TRP A 206 -6.03 11.62 0.32
CA TRP A 206 -5.94 10.19 0.58
C TRP A 206 -6.88 9.38 -0.33
N MET A 207 -8.00 9.97 -0.77
CA MET A 207 -8.87 9.35 -1.77
C MET A 207 -8.29 9.46 -3.18
N ALA A 208 -7.47 10.47 -3.44
CA ALA A 208 -7.05 10.84 -4.77
C ALA A 208 -5.71 10.23 -5.19
N ASN A 209 -4.68 10.34 -4.36
CA ASN A 209 -3.40 9.66 -4.56
C ASN A 209 -3.41 8.40 -3.71
N ASN A 210 -3.85 7.30 -4.31
CA ASN A 210 -4.18 6.08 -3.59
C ASN A 210 -3.76 4.85 -4.40
N LEU A 211 -3.06 3.92 -3.76
CA LEU A 211 -2.74 2.61 -4.28
C LEU A 211 -3.53 1.59 -3.47
N TYR A 212 -4.45 0.90 -4.12
CA TYR A 212 -5.39 0.01 -3.46
C TYR A 212 -5.26 -1.42 -4.02
N PHE A 213 -4.93 -2.37 -3.15
CA PHE A 213 -4.71 -3.77 -3.50
C PHE A 213 -5.90 -4.62 -3.00
N THR A 214 -6.46 -5.40 -3.91
CA THR A 214 -7.69 -6.20 -3.71
C THR A 214 -7.50 -7.62 -4.26
N GLY A 215 -8.16 -8.60 -3.64
CA GLY A 215 -7.89 -10.00 -3.90
C GLY A 215 -6.44 -10.37 -3.55
N GLU A 216 -5.87 -11.33 -4.28
CA GLU A 216 -4.50 -11.80 -4.03
C GLU A 216 -3.46 -10.88 -4.69
N ALA A 217 -2.63 -10.18 -3.91
CA ALA A 217 -1.48 -9.46 -4.44
C ALA A 217 -0.16 -10.13 -3.98
N THR A 218 0.60 -10.62 -4.95
CA THR A 218 1.91 -11.26 -4.69
C THR A 218 3.03 -10.30 -5.07
N PHE A 219 3.94 -10.03 -4.14
CA PHE A 219 5.10 -9.19 -4.41
C PHE A 219 6.39 -10.00 -4.28
N GLU A 220 6.98 -10.31 -5.43
CA GLU A 220 8.27 -10.99 -5.54
C GLU A 220 9.22 -10.08 -6.30
N ASN A 221 9.72 -9.04 -5.65
CA ASN A 221 10.56 -8.07 -6.33
C ASN A 221 11.86 -8.73 -6.86
N ARG A 222 11.89 -9.00 -8.17
CA ARG A 222 13.03 -9.57 -8.90
C ARG A 222 13.77 -8.51 -9.72
N SER A 223 13.44 -7.23 -9.53
CA SER A 223 14.06 -6.13 -10.27
C SER A 223 15.46 -5.81 -9.74
N SER A 224 16.18 -4.93 -10.42
CA SER A 224 17.46 -4.42 -9.91
C SER A 224 17.31 -3.46 -8.72
N ILE A 225 16.08 -3.08 -8.35
CA ILE A 225 15.77 -2.14 -7.26
C ILE A 225 15.22 -2.98 -6.12
N GLN A 226 16.09 -3.51 -5.27
CA GLN A 226 15.72 -4.44 -4.19
C GLN A 226 15.34 -3.71 -2.89
N GLU A 227 15.63 -2.41 -2.77
CA GLU A 227 15.45 -1.68 -1.50
C GLU A 227 13.98 -1.39 -1.15
N ALA A 228 13.07 -1.43 -2.13
CA ALA A 228 11.65 -1.15 -1.93
C ALA A 228 10.76 -2.02 -2.80
N THR A 229 9.62 -2.43 -2.25
CA THR A 229 8.51 -3.00 -3.01
C THR A 229 7.57 -1.91 -3.50
N ILE A 230 7.31 -0.93 -2.62
CA ILE A 230 6.45 0.23 -2.87
C ILE A 230 7.17 1.47 -2.35
N LEU A 231 7.52 2.38 -3.25
CA LEU A 231 8.05 3.70 -2.94
C LEU A 231 7.00 4.74 -3.35
N ALA A 232 6.03 4.97 -2.46
CA ALA A 232 4.84 5.78 -2.73
C ALA A 232 4.68 6.96 -1.74
N PRO A 233 5.68 7.85 -1.63
CA PRO A 233 5.65 8.96 -0.68
C PRO A 233 4.39 9.82 -0.87
N HIS A 234 3.65 10.06 0.21
CA HIS A 234 2.41 10.86 0.21
C HIS A 234 1.29 10.31 -0.69
N PHE A 235 1.34 9.03 -1.04
CA PHE A 235 0.17 8.26 -1.48
C PHE A 235 -0.41 7.50 -0.31
N ASN A 236 -1.72 7.34 -0.29
CA ASN A 236 -2.36 6.33 0.54
C ASN A 236 -2.05 4.95 -0.05
N VAL A 237 -1.61 3.98 0.76
CA VAL A 237 -1.28 2.62 0.34
C VAL A 237 -2.12 1.65 1.16
N ASN A 238 -3.12 1.04 0.53
CA ASN A 238 -4.04 0.11 1.18
C ASN A 238 -3.76 -1.32 0.72
N LEU A 239 -3.05 -2.07 1.55
CA LEU A 239 -2.76 -3.49 1.37
C LEU A 239 -3.86 -4.33 2.05
N GLY A 240 -4.56 -5.16 1.27
CA GLY A 240 -5.47 -6.16 1.81
C GLY A 240 -6.87 -5.67 2.22
N ASN A 241 -7.39 -4.59 1.64
CA ASN A 241 -8.64 -3.98 2.12
C ASN A 241 -9.95 -4.56 1.50
N THR A 242 -10.94 -4.79 2.39
CA THR A 242 -12.37 -5.20 2.27
C THR A 242 -12.69 -6.56 1.65
N ASN A 243 -12.42 -7.65 2.37
CA ASN A 243 -12.66 -9.07 2.06
C ASN A 243 -11.51 -9.87 1.42
N PRO A 244 -10.35 -10.01 2.06
CA PRO A 244 -9.55 -11.21 1.86
C PRO A 244 -10.34 -12.42 2.38
N ASN A 245 -10.47 -13.45 1.55
CA ASN A 245 -10.77 -14.77 2.08
C ASN A 245 -9.64 -15.17 3.03
N ALA A 246 -9.92 -15.95 4.08
CA ALA A 246 -8.91 -16.39 5.05
C ALA A 246 -7.69 -17.13 4.43
N SER A 247 -7.74 -17.48 3.14
CA SER A 247 -6.68 -18.10 2.35
C SER A 247 -5.87 -17.14 1.46
N GLU A 248 -6.27 -15.87 1.32
CA GLU A 248 -5.57 -14.88 0.49
C GLU A 248 -4.47 -14.22 1.31
N ASN A 249 -3.20 -14.48 0.96
CA ASN A 249 -2.02 -13.96 1.67
C ASN A 249 -1.28 -12.94 0.80
N ASN A 250 -1.17 -11.71 1.27
CA ASN A 250 -0.27 -10.74 0.65
C ASN A 250 1.14 -10.96 1.19
N VAL A 251 2.07 -11.45 0.36
CA VAL A 251 3.48 -11.61 0.73
C VAL A 251 4.28 -10.49 0.08
N LEU A 252 5.01 -9.72 0.91
CA LEU A 252 5.84 -8.60 0.50
C LEU A 252 7.26 -8.76 1.05
N THR A 253 8.25 -8.43 0.24
CA THR A 253 9.67 -8.36 0.65
C THR A 253 10.25 -7.03 0.23
N GLY A 254 10.85 -6.29 1.17
CA GLY A 254 11.39 -4.95 0.97
C GLY A 254 10.70 -3.88 1.81
N ALA A 255 11.02 -2.62 1.54
CA ALA A 255 10.36 -1.48 2.20
C ALA A 255 9.04 -1.08 1.51
N ILE A 256 8.06 -0.68 2.33
CA ILE A 256 6.81 -0.03 1.90
C ILE A 256 6.85 1.41 2.43
N VAL A 257 6.87 2.38 1.52
CA VAL A 257 6.79 3.81 1.85
C VAL A 257 5.47 4.36 1.37
N GLY A 258 4.68 4.94 2.28
CA GLY A 258 3.42 5.60 1.98
C GLY A 258 3.27 6.92 2.74
N GLY A 259 2.30 7.73 2.34
CA GLY A 259 1.74 8.76 3.22
C GLY A 259 1.05 8.09 4.39
N ILE A 260 -0.10 7.48 4.10
CA ILE A 260 -0.80 6.56 5.01
C ILE A 260 -0.58 5.15 4.45
N VAL A 261 -0.29 4.18 5.32
CA VAL A 261 -0.13 2.77 4.95
C VAL A 261 -1.10 1.94 5.78
N ASP A 262 -2.14 1.45 5.13
CA ASP A 262 -3.11 0.57 5.77
C ASP A 262 -2.84 -0.88 5.35
N VAL A 263 -2.70 -1.77 6.32
CA VAL A 263 -2.52 -3.21 6.10
C VAL A 263 -3.64 -3.96 6.80
N ARG A 264 -4.37 -4.80 6.06
CA ARG A 264 -5.55 -5.54 6.56
C ARG A 264 -5.53 -6.99 6.09
N GLY A 265 -6.35 -7.83 6.75
CA GLY A 265 -6.43 -9.26 6.47
C GLY A 265 -5.12 -9.99 6.74
N ASN A 266 -4.81 -11.01 5.92
CA ASN A 266 -3.55 -11.73 6.03
C ASN A 266 -2.45 -11.06 5.20
N ALA A 267 -1.37 -10.70 5.87
CA ALA A 267 -0.18 -10.14 5.22
C ALA A 267 1.11 -10.68 5.87
N GLN A 268 2.10 -10.98 5.05
CA GLN A 268 3.46 -11.30 5.45
C GLN A 268 4.39 -10.27 4.84
N ILE A 269 5.01 -9.45 5.68
CA ILE A 269 5.90 -8.37 5.27
C ILE A 269 7.29 -8.70 5.78
N TYR A 270 8.21 -9.01 4.88
CA TYR A 270 9.63 -9.20 5.13
C TYR A 270 10.35 -7.89 4.82
N GLY A 271 10.38 -6.97 5.78
CA GLY A 271 10.99 -5.65 5.61
C GLY A 271 10.40 -4.59 6.52
N THR A 272 10.38 -3.35 6.04
CA THR A 272 10.05 -2.16 6.85
C THR A 272 8.85 -1.42 6.26
N ILE A 273 7.92 -1.01 7.13
CA ILE A 273 6.83 -0.09 6.77
C ILE A 273 7.21 1.32 7.22
N ILE A 274 7.03 2.28 6.33
CA ILE A 274 7.25 3.70 6.56
C ILE A 274 5.98 4.46 6.15
N SER A 275 5.29 5.01 7.15
CA SER A 275 4.21 5.97 6.95
C SER A 275 4.70 7.37 7.32
N MET A 276 4.35 8.36 6.50
CA MET A 276 4.97 9.69 6.55
C MET A 276 3.98 10.85 6.51
N ALA A 277 2.69 10.60 6.28
CA ALA A 277 1.71 11.67 6.31
C ALA A 277 1.60 12.23 7.73
N ASP A 278 1.83 13.53 7.87
CA ASP A 278 1.44 14.25 9.08
C ASP A 278 -0.08 14.44 9.05
N THR A 279 -0.77 13.64 9.87
CA THR A 279 -2.23 13.65 9.96
C THR A 279 -2.74 14.43 11.17
N SER A 280 -1.86 15.18 11.87
CA SER A 280 -2.21 15.96 13.07
C SER A 280 -3.30 17.01 12.85
N ALA A 281 -3.48 17.46 11.60
CA ALA A 281 -4.56 18.38 11.21
C ALA A 281 -5.94 17.71 11.13
N TYR A 282 -6.03 16.38 11.21
CA TYR A 282 -7.27 15.62 11.14
C TYR A 282 -7.67 15.09 12.51
N SER A 283 -8.91 15.36 12.93
CA SER A 283 -9.41 15.02 14.27
C SER A 283 -9.87 13.56 14.44
N SER A 284 -9.97 12.78 13.36
CA SER A 284 -10.42 11.37 13.37
C SER A 284 -10.13 10.67 12.03
N GLY A 285 -9.96 9.35 12.04
CA GLY A 285 -10.17 8.45 10.89
C GLY A 285 -9.11 8.44 9.78
N TYR A 286 -7.96 9.09 9.95
CA TYR A 286 -6.93 9.16 8.90
C TYR A 286 -5.56 8.98 9.50
N VAL A 287 -5.26 7.75 9.93
CA VAL A 287 -3.94 7.34 10.41
C VAL A 287 -3.57 6.02 9.72
N THR A 288 -2.30 5.64 9.80
CA THR A 288 -1.83 4.34 9.32
C THR A 288 -2.36 3.25 10.24
N ASN A 289 -3.10 2.31 9.66
CA ASN A 289 -3.68 1.19 10.40
C ASN A 289 -2.98 -0.12 10.03
N ILE A 290 -2.47 -0.84 11.04
CA ILE A 290 -1.95 -2.20 10.88
C ILE A 290 -2.91 -3.14 11.61
N GLY A 291 -3.71 -3.85 10.82
CA GLY A 291 -4.83 -4.65 11.31
C GLY A 291 -6.11 -3.84 11.48
N VAL A 292 -7.20 -4.55 11.76
CA VAL A 292 -8.47 -3.95 12.18
C VAL A 292 -8.81 -4.48 13.57
N THR A 293 -9.27 -3.61 14.46
CA THR A 293 -9.96 -4.03 15.67
C THR A 293 -11.33 -3.35 15.74
N LEU A 294 -12.30 -3.99 16.39
CA LEU A 294 -13.68 -3.46 16.48
C LEU A 294 -13.77 -2.12 17.25
N GLU A 295 -12.67 -1.67 17.88
CA GLU A 295 -12.65 -0.52 18.80
C GLU A 295 -11.52 0.49 18.54
N ASP A 296 -10.73 0.38 17.46
CA ASP A 296 -9.53 1.23 17.24
C ASP A 296 -9.82 2.71 16.86
N GLY A 297 -11.08 3.09 16.71
CA GLY A 297 -11.45 4.48 16.39
C GLY A 297 -11.10 4.91 14.95
N GLY A 298 -10.69 3.97 14.08
CA GLY A 298 -10.71 4.14 12.63
C GLY A 298 -12.15 4.27 12.12
N SER A 299 -12.36 4.95 10.99
CA SER A 299 -13.72 5.13 10.42
C SER A 299 -14.15 3.92 9.58
N GLU A 300 -13.44 2.80 9.66
CA GLU A 300 -13.49 1.75 8.66
C GLU A 300 -14.23 0.48 9.11
N THR A 301 -14.66 -0.28 8.11
CA THR A 301 -15.54 -1.44 8.21
C THR A 301 -14.95 -2.57 9.05
N THR A 302 -15.81 -3.29 9.75
CA THR A 302 -15.47 -4.48 10.54
C THR A 302 -15.95 -5.75 9.83
N GLU A 303 -15.71 -5.86 8.52
CA GLU A 303 -16.16 -7.04 7.76
C GLU A 303 -15.30 -8.26 8.11
N ALA A 304 -15.85 -9.47 7.99
CA ALA A 304 -15.17 -10.69 8.44
C ALA A 304 -13.81 -10.93 7.77
N GLY A 305 -13.61 -10.46 6.54
CA GLY A 305 -12.31 -10.53 5.88
C GLY A 305 -11.32 -9.44 6.33
N ASP A 306 -11.75 -8.34 6.93
CA ASP A 306 -10.80 -7.33 7.43
C ASP A 306 -9.96 -7.88 8.61
N VAL A 307 -10.45 -8.95 9.26
CA VAL A 307 -9.75 -9.69 10.32
C VAL A 307 -8.79 -10.71 9.71
N GLY A 308 -7.52 -10.66 10.11
CA GLY A 308 -6.50 -11.62 9.69
C GLY A 308 -5.23 -11.51 10.52
N VAL A 309 -4.22 -12.27 10.13
CA VAL A 309 -2.90 -12.26 10.77
C VAL A 309 -1.91 -11.48 9.92
N ILE A 310 -1.36 -10.41 10.51
CA ILE A 310 -0.30 -9.63 9.89
C ILE A 310 1.02 -9.98 10.58
N SER A 311 1.96 -10.52 9.82
CA SER A 311 3.33 -10.79 10.26
C SER A 311 4.27 -9.79 9.62
N ILE A 312 4.99 -9.02 10.44
CA ILE A 312 6.05 -8.12 9.98
C ILE A 312 7.36 -8.64 10.54
N THR A 313 8.25 -9.06 9.65
CA THR A 313 9.60 -9.51 9.97
C THR A 313 10.59 -8.53 9.36
N PRO A 314 11.21 -7.65 10.16
CA PRO A 314 12.29 -6.80 9.67
C PRO A 314 13.44 -7.65 9.14
N ASP A 315 14.06 -7.20 8.06
CA ASP A 315 15.26 -7.79 7.49
C ASP A 315 16.43 -6.81 7.73
N GLU A 316 17.48 -7.29 8.40
CA GLU A 316 18.65 -6.49 8.78
C GLU A 316 19.49 -6.04 7.59
N ASP A 317 19.39 -6.75 6.45
CA ASP A 317 20.12 -6.44 5.23
C ASP A 317 19.31 -5.52 4.29
N THR A 318 18.02 -5.32 4.57
CA THR A 318 17.15 -4.44 3.77
C THR A 318 17.25 -3.00 4.28
N MET A 319 18.19 -2.25 3.70
CA MET A 319 18.38 -0.82 3.96
C MET A 319 17.16 0.02 3.56
N LEU A 320 17.15 1.26 4.06
CA LEU A 320 16.12 2.26 3.74
C LEU A 320 16.08 2.57 2.23
N PRO A 321 14.89 2.87 1.69
CA PRO A 321 14.69 2.93 0.25
C PRO A 321 15.46 4.07 -0.42
N SER A 322 15.97 3.79 -1.63
CA SER A 322 16.85 4.62 -2.47
C SER A 322 16.27 5.99 -2.93
N GLY A 323 15.06 6.33 -2.47
CA GLY A 323 14.40 7.62 -2.70
C GLY A 323 14.70 8.69 -1.65
N ILE A 324 15.30 8.34 -0.51
CA ILE A 324 15.65 9.29 0.55
C ILE A 324 17.00 9.93 0.25
N LYS A 325 17.02 11.25 0.06
CA LYS A 325 18.21 12.02 -0.33
C LYS A 325 19.11 12.44 0.82
N SER A 326 18.68 12.30 2.07
CA SER A 326 19.39 12.81 3.24
C SER A 326 19.59 11.72 4.30
N PRO A 327 20.62 11.84 5.15
CA PRO A 327 20.86 10.87 6.22
C PRO A 327 19.67 10.82 7.18
N ILE A 328 19.21 9.62 7.53
CA ILE A 328 18.17 9.43 8.54
C ILE A 328 18.71 8.79 9.81
N ILE A 329 18.05 9.13 10.91
CA ILE A 329 18.26 8.48 12.21
C ILE A 329 16.90 7.98 12.67
N ILE A 330 16.71 6.66 12.65
CA ILE A 330 15.48 6.02 13.17
C ILE A 330 15.64 5.82 14.67
N LYS A 331 14.62 6.27 15.41
CA LYS A 331 14.56 6.15 16.87
C LYS A 331 13.21 5.54 17.26
N PRO A 332 13.20 4.47 18.07
CA PRO A 332 11.95 3.88 18.55
C PRO A 332 11.26 4.82 19.55
N ASP A 333 9.94 5.03 19.41
CA ASP A 333 9.10 5.70 20.40
C ASP A 333 8.22 4.64 21.12
N PRO A 334 8.52 4.27 22.38
CA PRO A 334 7.74 3.26 23.08
C PRO A 334 6.30 3.67 23.39
N LYS A 335 5.97 4.97 23.33
CA LYS A 335 4.62 5.45 23.69
C LYS A 335 3.62 5.36 22.54
N THR A 336 4.08 5.06 21.32
CA THR A 336 3.20 4.91 20.15
C THR A 336 2.70 3.48 19.97
N TYR A 337 3.18 2.54 20.78
CA TYR A 337 2.75 1.15 20.77
C TYR A 337 1.81 0.90 21.96
N SER A 338 0.64 0.34 21.68
CA SER A 338 -0.34 -0.06 22.68
C SER A 338 -1.00 -1.36 22.20
N GLU A 339 -1.04 -2.36 23.05
CA GLU A 339 -1.91 -3.53 22.88
C GLU A 339 -3.03 -3.42 23.91
N THR A 340 -4.27 -3.54 23.46
CA THR A 340 -5.44 -3.62 24.35
C THR A 340 -5.58 -5.06 24.83
N ILE A 341 -5.66 -5.27 26.14
CA ILE A 341 -5.90 -6.57 26.78
C ILE A 341 -7.39 -6.92 26.71
#